data_AF-A0A947G5U8-F1
#
_entry.id   AF-A0A947G5U8-F1
#
_cell.length_a   1.000
_cell.length_b   1.000
_cell.length_c   1.000
_cell.angle_alpha   90.00
_cell.angle_beta   90.00
_cell.angle_gamma   90.00
#
_symmetry.space_group_name_H-M   'P 1'
#
loop_
_entity.id
_entity.type
_entity.pdbx_description
1 polymer ?
#
loop_
_entity_poly.entity_id
_entity_poly.type
_entity_poly.pdbx_seq_one_letter_code
_entity_poly.pdbx_strand_id
1 'polypeptide(L)'
;MRRWVAANIDEIARDWVLRVYGACVALSYCLSAIYWLTGSIPNELVASADAACWPGLEFCRSLRVLEHGGISAYLVGLLILSLASAALLVRARTVRWGYWLLVGCVIGKALFMALDYRTRLNQHYMAFFATIGLLLVPGKRDVLRLLVALFYFWAGTLKLNHEWISGAALYDQLWLLHGRLVPWACIYVIVLELAVVWLLFARSRRLFWLALAQLAVFHLFSFELVGFFYPMLMYLLLAIFVLIRIDVGNSEVPLWTRVWRGRASRTGLSFALALSLLQLSPYLYGGDPAISGEGRLLGLHMFDARVRCRGLAVARNQLGQKRELRPSRKFRRSTRMGCDPNIYIQFARNQCGREIEGFGRVADLDLELDSRKVTDGLWTRVIDHQGFCQRPLRFDPIVPNDWMVER
;
A
#
# COMPACT_ATOMS: atom_id res chain seq x y z
N MET A 1 0.49 -29.58 7.06
CA MET A 1 -0.37 -28.37 7.20
C MET A 1 -1.09 -28.26 8.55
N ARG A 2 -1.93 -29.23 8.98
CA ARG A 2 -2.70 -29.12 10.26
C ARG A 2 -1.86 -28.85 11.51
N ARG A 3 -0.75 -29.59 11.72
CA ARG A 3 0.16 -29.40 12.87
C ARG A 3 0.79 -28.00 12.90
N TRP A 4 1.12 -27.46 11.72
CA TRP A 4 1.73 -26.14 11.60
C TRP A 4 0.73 -25.02 11.90
N VAL A 5 -0.52 -25.12 11.44
CA VAL A 5 -1.57 -24.14 11.79
C VAL A 5 -1.86 -24.18 13.28
N ALA A 6 -1.96 -25.38 13.87
CA ALA A 6 -2.14 -25.55 15.31
C ALA A 6 -0.98 -24.90 16.11
N ALA A 7 0.26 -25.12 15.71
CA ALA A 7 1.43 -24.51 16.36
C ALA A 7 1.40 -22.97 16.30
N ASN A 8 1.00 -22.38 15.16
CA ASN A 8 0.86 -20.92 15.04
C ASN A 8 -0.24 -20.37 15.95
N ILE A 9 -1.39 -21.05 16.05
CA ILE A 9 -2.49 -20.67 16.94
C ILE A 9 -2.05 -20.79 18.41
N ASP A 10 -1.37 -21.88 18.78
CA ASP A 10 -0.88 -22.13 20.13
C ASP A 10 0.17 -21.10 20.57
N GLU A 11 1.06 -20.68 19.66
CA GLU A 11 2.03 -19.60 19.91
C GLU A 11 1.32 -18.30 20.29
N ILE A 12 0.27 -17.92 19.56
CA ILE A 12 -0.53 -16.73 19.89
C ILE A 12 -1.29 -16.95 21.20
N ALA A 13 -1.91 -18.11 21.41
CA ALA A 13 -2.74 -18.37 22.59
C ALA A 13 -1.98 -18.28 23.91
N ARG A 14 -0.72 -18.76 23.91
CA ARG A 14 0.15 -18.77 25.11
C ARG A 14 0.77 -17.42 25.42
N ASP A 15 0.78 -16.49 24.46
CA ASP A 15 1.49 -15.22 24.57
C ASP A 15 0.52 -14.03 24.54
N TRP A 16 0.37 -13.35 25.68
CA TRP A 16 -0.55 -12.22 25.79
C TRP A 16 -0.17 -11.03 24.89
N VAL A 17 1.13 -10.82 24.63
CA VAL A 17 1.61 -9.78 23.72
C VAL A 17 1.11 -10.05 22.31
N LEU A 18 1.22 -11.30 21.85
CA LEU A 18 0.74 -11.70 20.53
C LEU A 18 -0.78 -11.69 20.43
N ARG A 19 -1.50 -11.97 21.51
CA ARG A 19 -2.96 -11.82 21.57
C ARG A 19 -3.41 -10.38 21.36
N VAL A 20 -2.86 -9.46 22.15
CA VAL A 20 -3.20 -8.03 22.06
C VAL A 20 -2.73 -7.45 20.73
N TYR A 21 -1.52 -7.78 20.29
CA TYR A 21 -1.03 -7.34 18.99
C TYR A 21 -1.85 -7.93 17.83
N GLY A 22 -2.29 -9.19 17.95
CA GLY A 22 -3.20 -9.80 16.99
C GLY A 22 -4.52 -9.04 16.88
N ALA A 23 -5.03 -8.52 17.99
CA ALA A 23 -6.17 -7.60 17.98
C ALA A 23 -5.82 -6.28 17.26
N CYS A 24 -4.64 -5.68 17.48
CA CYS A 24 -4.18 -4.50 16.73
C CYS A 24 -4.12 -4.76 15.22
N VAL A 25 -3.61 -5.93 14.81
CA VAL A 25 -3.57 -6.35 13.40
C VAL A 25 -4.99 -6.50 12.85
N ALA A 26 -5.91 -7.11 13.59
CA ALA A 26 -7.32 -7.20 13.18
C ALA A 26 -7.97 -5.81 13.06
N LEU A 27 -7.69 -4.88 13.97
CA LEU A 27 -8.18 -3.49 13.91
C LEU A 27 -7.66 -2.74 12.67
N SER A 28 -6.52 -3.14 12.07
CA SER A 28 -6.07 -2.56 10.80
C SER A 28 -7.03 -2.86 9.62
N TYR A 29 -7.79 -3.96 9.72
CA TYR A 29 -8.87 -4.28 8.78
C TYR A 29 -10.11 -3.43 9.06
N CYS A 30 -10.41 -3.09 10.32
CA CYS A 30 -11.43 -2.09 10.65
C CYS A 30 -11.09 -0.76 9.98
N LEU A 31 -9.84 -0.30 10.12
CA LEU A 31 -9.38 0.94 9.50
C LEU A 31 -9.49 0.89 7.97
N SER A 32 -9.16 -0.26 7.36
CA SER A 32 -9.32 -0.44 5.90
C SER A 32 -10.79 -0.32 5.48
N ALA A 33 -11.71 -0.97 6.20
CA ALA A 33 -13.14 -0.90 5.92
C ALA A 33 -13.71 0.51 6.12
N ILE A 34 -13.34 1.20 7.21
CA ILE A 34 -13.74 2.60 7.49
C ILE A 34 -13.20 3.53 6.39
N TYR A 35 -11.94 3.39 6.00
CA TYR A 35 -11.35 4.18 4.92
C TYR A 35 -12.08 4.02 3.59
N TRP A 36 -12.51 2.80 3.27
CA TRP A 36 -13.30 2.56 2.05
C TRP A 36 -14.73 3.08 2.17
N LEU A 37 -15.40 2.86 3.29
CA LEU A 37 -16.78 3.35 3.54
C LEU A 37 -16.89 4.86 3.51
N THR A 38 -15.94 5.56 4.13
CA THR A 38 -15.93 7.03 4.21
C THR A 38 -15.42 7.71 2.94
N GLY A 39 -14.78 6.95 2.05
CA GLY A 39 -14.28 7.42 0.76
C GLY A 39 -15.30 7.28 -0.37
N SER A 40 -14.85 7.58 -1.60
CA SER A 40 -15.64 7.43 -2.83
C SER A 40 -15.77 5.99 -3.34
N ILE A 41 -15.21 5.00 -2.65
CA ILE A 41 -15.07 3.63 -3.16
C ILE A 41 -16.40 2.93 -3.43
N PRO A 42 -17.43 3.04 -2.57
CA PRO A 42 -18.73 2.48 -2.87
C PRO A 42 -19.32 2.99 -4.19
N ASN A 43 -19.06 4.25 -4.54
CA ASN A 43 -19.52 4.85 -5.81
C ASN A 43 -18.66 4.44 -7.01
N GLU A 44 -17.41 4.06 -6.80
CA GLU A 44 -16.48 3.65 -7.85
C GLU A 44 -16.58 2.16 -8.20
N LEU A 45 -17.15 1.35 -7.30
CA LEU A 45 -17.26 -0.09 -7.42
C LEU A 45 -18.62 -0.59 -7.93
N VAL A 46 -19.62 0.29 -8.07
CA VAL A 46 -20.92 -0.08 -8.66
C VAL A 46 -20.74 -0.59 -10.08
N ALA A 47 -21.65 -1.48 -10.51
CA ALA A 47 -21.62 -2.11 -11.84
C ALA A 47 -21.56 -1.11 -13.01
N SER A 48 -22.17 0.06 -12.86
CA SER A 48 -22.22 1.11 -13.89
C SER A 48 -20.99 2.02 -13.95
N ALA A 49 -20.08 1.93 -12.98
CA ALA A 49 -18.90 2.77 -12.92
C ALA A 49 -17.77 2.25 -13.82
N ASP A 50 -16.92 3.18 -14.29
CA ASP A 50 -15.70 2.83 -15.03
C ASP A 50 -14.80 1.91 -14.18
N ALA A 51 -14.39 0.79 -14.76
CA ALA A 51 -13.57 -0.21 -14.09
C ALA A 51 -12.08 0.08 -14.23
N ALA A 52 -11.34 -0.02 -13.13
CA ALA A 52 -9.88 -0.01 -13.14
C ALA A 52 -9.40 -1.38 -12.67
N CYS A 53 -9.09 -2.28 -13.61
CA CYS A 53 -8.69 -3.65 -13.27
C CYS A 53 -7.23 -3.77 -12.89
N TRP A 54 -6.94 -4.76 -12.03
CA TRP A 54 -5.57 -5.16 -11.73
C TRP A 54 -4.94 -5.80 -12.97
N PRO A 55 -3.63 -5.60 -13.18
CA PRO A 55 -2.87 -6.41 -14.13
C PRO A 55 -3.09 -7.91 -13.91
N GLY A 56 -3.46 -8.66 -14.96
CA GLY A 56 -3.78 -10.08 -14.88
C GLY A 56 -5.19 -10.43 -14.37
N LEU A 57 -5.99 -9.43 -14.00
CA LEU A 57 -7.40 -9.58 -13.65
C LEU A 57 -8.27 -8.64 -14.49
N GLU A 58 -8.05 -8.64 -15.80
CA GLU A 58 -8.69 -7.71 -16.75
C GLU A 58 -10.22 -7.88 -16.83
N PHE A 59 -10.76 -8.98 -16.30
CA PHE A 59 -12.19 -9.25 -16.19
C PHE A 59 -12.83 -8.68 -14.91
N CYS A 60 -12.14 -7.85 -14.12
CA CYS A 60 -12.68 -7.32 -12.86
C CYS A 60 -14.06 -6.63 -13.02
N ARG A 61 -14.36 -6.09 -14.21
CA ARG A 61 -15.66 -5.47 -14.51
C ARG A 61 -16.82 -6.47 -14.35
N SER A 62 -16.67 -7.72 -14.80
CA SER A 62 -17.74 -8.71 -14.69
C SER A 62 -17.96 -9.19 -13.25
N LEU A 63 -16.97 -8.97 -12.37
CA LEU A 63 -17.09 -9.28 -10.94
C LEU A 63 -17.90 -8.22 -10.17
N ARG A 64 -18.12 -7.03 -10.75
CA ARG A 64 -18.85 -5.94 -10.11
C ARG A 64 -20.36 -6.09 -10.32
N VAL A 65 -20.93 -7.01 -9.56
CA VAL A 65 -22.38 -7.28 -9.59
C VAL A 65 -23.16 -6.54 -8.50
N LEU A 66 -22.46 -5.96 -7.52
CA LEU A 66 -23.08 -5.32 -6.37
C LEU A 66 -23.42 -3.86 -6.67
N GLU A 67 -24.61 -3.46 -6.24
CA GLU A 67 -25.00 -2.05 -6.14
C GLU A 67 -24.36 -1.39 -4.92
N HIS A 68 -24.54 -0.07 -4.79
CA HIS A 68 -23.98 0.74 -3.71
C HIS A 68 -24.30 0.19 -2.30
N GLY A 69 -25.55 -0.26 -2.10
CA GLY A 69 -25.98 -0.86 -0.84
C GLY A 69 -25.26 -2.18 -0.54
N GLY A 70 -25.09 -3.04 -1.55
CA GLY A 70 -24.36 -4.31 -1.41
C GLY A 70 -22.88 -4.12 -1.09
N ILE A 71 -22.23 -3.14 -1.74
CA ILE A 71 -20.83 -2.78 -1.46
C ILE A 71 -20.68 -2.26 -0.02
N SER A 72 -21.59 -1.39 0.42
CA SER A 72 -21.57 -0.85 1.78
C SER A 72 -21.82 -1.94 2.82
N ALA A 73 -22.80 -2.82 2.59
CA ALA A 73 -23.07 -3.97 3.45
C ALA A 73 -21.87 -4.92 3.56
N TYR A 74 -21.16 -5.16 2.44
CA TYR A 74 -19.94 -5.96 2.44
C TYR A 74 -18.87 -5.35 3.35
N LEU A 75 -18.61 -4.04 3.22
CA LEU A 75 -17.62 -3.34 4.01
C LEU A 75 -17.99 -3.28 5.50
N VAL A 76 -19.27 -3.09 5.84
CA VAL A 76 -19.77 -3.19 7.22
C VAL A 76 -19.60 -4.61 7.77
N GLY A 77 -19.87 -5.64 6.95
CA GLY A 77 -19.60 -7.03 7.31
C GLY A 77 -18.12 -7.27 7.62
N LEU A 78 -17.21 -6.73 6.79
CA LEU A 78 -15.76 -6.81 7.03
C LEU A 78 -15.35 -6.08 8.32
N LEU A 79 -15.95 -4.91 8.59
CA LEU A 79 -15.75 -4.18 9.83
C LEU A 79 -16.17 -5.00 11.06
N ILE A 80 -17.38 -5.56 11.05
CA ILE A 80 -17.89 -6.41 12.15
C ILE A 80 -17.00 -7.64 12.33
N LEU A 81 -16.64 -8.32 11.24
CA LEU A 81 -15.77 -9.50 11.27
C LEU A 81 -14.41 -9.18 11.91
N SER A 82 -13.81 -8.05 11.54
CA SER A 82 -12.52 -7.62 12.08
C SER A 82 -12.60 -7.20 13.56
N LEU A 83 -13.67 -6.55 14.00
CA LEU A 83 -13.92 -6.26 15.42
C LEU A 83 -14.12 -7.55 16.23
N ALA A 84 -14.88 -8.50 15.70
CA ALA A 84 -15.08 -9.81 16.34
C ALA A 84 -13.74 -10.57 16.43
N SER A 85 -12.93 -10.58 15.37
CA SER A 85 -11.59 -11.16 15.38
C SER A 85 -10.72 -10.52 16.47
N ALA A 86 -10.69 -9.18 16.55
CA ALA A 86 -9.94 -8.46 17.56
C ALA A 86 -10.38 -8.84 18.99
N ALA A 87 -11.68 -8.84 19.27
CA ALA A 87 -12.22 -9.21 20.58
C ALA A 87 -11.88 -10.66 20.98
N LEU A 88 -11.96 -11.60 20.03
CA LEU A 88 -11.66 -13.02 20.29
C LEU A 88 -10.15 -13.29 20.44
N LEU A 89 -9.28 -12.53 19.78
CA LEU A 89 -7.82 -12.69 19.88
C LEU A 89 -7.29 -12.29 21.25
N VAL A 90 -7.91 -11.34 21.95
CA VAL A 90 -7.44 -10.89 23.28
C VAL A 90 -7.48 -12.00 24.33
N ARG A 91 -8.41 -12.97 24.23
CA ARG A 91 -8.60 -14.04 25.23
C ARG A 91 -8.03 -15.37 24.75
N ALA A 92 -7.15 -15.99 25.53
CA ALA A 92 -6.46 -17.25 25.17
C ALA A 92 -7.40 -18.37 24.70
N ARG A 93 -8.55 -18.55 25.37
CA ARG A 93 -9.53 -19.61 25.06
C ARG A 93 -10.20 -19.44 23.69
N THR A 94 -10.23 -18.23 23.14
CA THR A 94 -10.93 -17.90 21.89
C THR A 94 -9.99 -17.56 20.73
N VAL A 95 -8.67 -17.61 20.93
CA VAL A 95 -7.67 -17.28 19.90
C VAL A 95 -7.85 -18.08 18.64
N ARG A 96 -8.19 -19.37 18.72
CA ARG A 96 -8.44 -20.20 17.54
C ARG A 96 -9.53 -19.62 16.64
N TRP A 97 -10.62 -19.13 17.23
CA TRP A 97 -11.71 -18.51 16.47
C TRP A 97 -11.30 -17.14 15.94
N GLY A 98 -10.66 -16.32 16.78
CA GLY A 98 -10.12 -15.02 16.36
C GLY A 98 -9.15 -15.12 15.19
N TYR A 99 -8.29 -16.14 15.18
CA TYR A 99 -7.38 -16.48 14.08
C TYR A 99 -8.13 -16.76 12.78
N TRP A 100 -9.14 -17.63 12.80
CA TRP A 100 -9.90 -17.96 11.59
C TRP A 100 -10.75 -16.79 11.09
N LEU A 101 -11.30 -15.97 11.98
CA LEU A 101 -11.96 -14.73 11.57
C LEU A 101 -10.97 -13.76 10.91
N LEU A 102 -9.73 -13.66 11.41
CA LEU A 102 -8.68 -12.84 10.78
C LEU A 102 -8.31 -13.35 9.38
N VAL A 103 -8.22 -14.68 9.20
CA VAL A 103 -8.08 -15.29 7.86
C VAL A 103 -9.25 -14.88 6.96
N GLY A 104 -10.48 -14.92 7.48
CA GLY A 104 -11.66 -14.41 6.79
C GLY A 104 -11.54 -12.94 6.39
N CYS A 105 -11.03 -12.08 7.28
CA CYS A 105 -10.76 -10.68 6.97
C CYS A 105 -9.73 -10.51 5.85
N VAL A 106 -8.65 -11.31 5.84
CA VAL A 106 -7.64 -11.31 4.78
C VAL A 106 -8.28 -11.64 3.44
N ILE A 107 -9.03 -12.75 3.38
CA ILE A 107 -9.68 -13.21 2.15
C ILE A 107 -10.71 -12.18 1.69
N GLY A 108 -11.58 -11.71 2.58
CA GLY A 108 -12.60 -10.72 2.23
C GLY A 108 -11.98 -9.42 1.71
N LYS A 109 -10.94 -8.90 2.39
CA LYS A 109 -10.21 -7.72 1.92
C LYS A 109 -9.58 -7.95 0.54
N ALA A 110 -8.96 -9.11 0.31
CA ALA A 110 -8.35 -9.44 -0.98
C ALA A 110 -9.39 -9.52 -2.11
N LEU A 111 -10.52 -10.18 -1.87
CA LEU A 111 -11.64 -10.25 -2.82
C LEU A 111 -12.17 -8.85 -3.14
N PHE A 112 -12.33 -8.01 -2.13
CA PHE A 112 -12.76 -6.62 -2.33
C PHE A 112 -11.74 -5.82 -3.15
N MET A 113 -10.45 -5.94 -2.83
CA MET A 113 -9.40 -5.26 -3.56
C MET A 113 -9.33 -5.71 -5.02
N ALA A 114 -9.57 -7.00 -5.29
CA ALA A 114 -9.58 -7.55 -6.64
C ALA A 114 -10.64 -6.90 -7.56
N LEU A 115 -11.70 -6.30 -7.00
CA LEU A 115 -12.72 -5.61 -7.79
C LEU A 115 -12.20 -4.34 -8.46
N ASP A 116 -11.20 -3.66 -7.87
CA ASP A 116 -10.67 -2.39 -8.41
C ASP A 116 -9.24 -2.10 -7.95
N TYR A 117 -8.37 -1.86 -8.91
CA TYR A 117 -6.97 -1.48 -8.74
C TYR A 117 -6.77 -0.24 -7.87
N ARG A 118 -7.71 0.72 -7.89
CA ARG A 118 -7.68 1.95 -7.08
C ARG A 118 -7.88 1.73 -5.59
N THR A 119 -8.20 0.50 -5.19
CA THR A 119 -8.20 0.10 -3.77
C THR A 119 -6.78 -0.13 -3.23
N ARG A 120 -5.76 -0.20 -4.10
CA ARG A 120 -4.37 -0.41 -3.69
C ARG A 120 -3.83 0.76 -2.88
N LEU A 121 -3.12 0.44 -1.80
CA LEU A 121 -2.41 1.40 -0.95
C LEU A 121 -1.25 0.70 -0.24
N ASN A 122 -0.13 1.40 -0.03
CA ASN A 122 1.01 0.88 0.75
C ASN A 122 0.61 0.51 2.19
N GLN A 123 -0.39 1.19 2.73
CA GLN A 123 -1.03 0.89 4.01
C GLN A 123 -1.59 -0.54 4.03
N HIS A 124 -2.29 -0.94 2.96
CA HIS A 124 -2.81 -2.29 2.87
C HIS A 124 -1.70 -3.33 2.68
N TYR A 125 -0.62 -2.99 1.97
CA TYR A 125 0.57 -3.82 1.83
C TYR A 125 1.23 -4.10 3.20
N MET A 126 1.52 -3.05 3.98
CA MET A 126 2.12 -3.19 5.32
C MET A 126 1.25 -4.03 6.26
N ALA A 127 -0.06 -3.76 6.27
CA ALA A 127 -1.02 -4.54 7.05
C ALA A 127 -1.00 -6.02 6.64
N PHE A 128 -1.01 -6.30 5.33
CA PHE A 128 -0.97 -7.66 4.79
C PHE A 128 0.28 -8.42 5.24
N PHE A 129 1.48 -7.84 5.09
CA PHE A 129 2.72 -8.49 5.53
C PHE A 129 2.77 -8.71 7.04
N ALA A 130 2.28 -7.77 7.85
CA ALA A 130 2.16 -7.96 9.29
C ALA A 130 1.18 -9.09 9.63
N THR A 131 0.05 -9.20 8.93
CA THR A 131 -0.93 -10.28 9.11
C THR A 131 -0.37 -11.64 8.68
N ILE A 132 0.35 -11.72 7.56
CA ILE A 132 1.02 -12.96 7.15
C ILE A 132 2.10 -13.36 8.18
N GLY A 133 2.90 -12.40 8.64
CA GLY A 133 3.87 -12.62 9.71
C GLY A 133 3.22 -13.18 10.98
N LEU A 134 2.07 -12.63 11.36
CA LEU A 134 1.31 -13.09 12.53
C LEU A 134 0.64 -14.45 12.33
N LEU A 135 0.06 -14.73 11.16
CA LEU A 135 -0.70 -15.96 10.94
C LEU A 135 0.21 -17.16 10.65
N LEU A 136 1.27 -16.94 9.88
CA LEU A 136 2.00 -18.02 9.21
C LEU A 136 3.45 -18.17 9.72
N VAL A 137 4.08 -17.13 10.25
CA VAL A 137 5.52 -17.20 10.55
C VAL A 137 5.77 -17.55 12.03
N PRO A 138 6.59 -18.56 12.36
CA PRO A 138 6.94 -18.87 13.74
C PRO A 138 7.93 -17.85 14.33
N GLY A 139 7.86 -17.62 15.64
CA GLY A 139 8.67 -16.62 16.32
C GLY A 139 8.13 -15.21 16.11
N LYS A 140 6.82 -15.05 16.21
CA LYS A 140 6.04 -13.88 15.77
C LYS A 140 6.56 -12.58 16.38
N ARG A 141 6.95 -12.58 17.67
CA ARG A 141 7.51 -11.39 18.34
C ARG A 141 8.70 -10.78 17.60
N ASP A 142 9.57 -11.62 17.05
CA ASP A 142 10.78 -11.16 16.35
C ASP A 142 10.45 -10.68 14.96
N VAL A 143 9.69 -11.50 14.24
CA VAL A 143 9.29 -11.24 12.86
C VAL A 143 8.52 -9.95 12.76
N LEU A 144 7.52 -9.75 13.62
CA LEU A 144 6.66 -8.58 13.58
C LEU A 144 7.42 -7.29 13.91
N ARG A 145 8.31 -7.30 14.92
CA ARG A 145 9.19 -6.15 15.19
C ARG A 145 10.09 -5.84 14.00
N LEU A 146 10.72 -6.88 13.42
CA LEU A 146 11.63 -6.71 12.30
C LEU A 146 10.90 -6.18 11.05
N LEU A 147 9.71 -6.71 10.74
CA LEU A 147 8.88 -6.22 9.64
C LEU A 147 8.53 -4.75 9.79
N VAL A 148 8.09 -4.33 10.98
CA VAL A 148 7.74 -2.93 11.24
C VAL A 148 8.96 -2.02 11.08
N ALA A 149 10.11 -2.41 11.61
CA ALA A 149 11.35 -1.67 11.42
C ALA A 149 11.76 -1.60 9.94
N LEU A 150 11.62 -2.71 9.20
CA LEU A 150 11.90 -2.76 7.77
C LEU A 150 10.94 -1.90 6.95
N PHE A 151 9.67 -1.77 7.34
CA PHE A 151 8.75 -0.84 6.67
C PHE A 151 9.24 0.60 6.74
N TYR A 152 9.72 1.05 7.91
CA TYR A 152 10.35 2.37 8.02
C TYR A 152 11.64 2.44 7.24
N PHE A 153 12.55 1.47 7.42
CA PHE A 153 13.84 1.47 6.74
C PHE A 153 13.67 1.60 5.22
N TRP A 154 12.82 0.77 4.61
CA TRP A 154 12.57 0.84 3.18
C TRP A 154 11.78 2.09 2.77
N ALA A 155 10.88 2.60 3.61
CA ALA A 155 10.26 3.91 3.39
C ALA A 155 11.29 5.05 3.41
N GLY A 156 12.33 4.96 4.23
CA GLY A 156 13.44 5.92 4.29
C GLY A 156 14.37 5.79 3.09
N THR A 157 14.63 4.57 2.63
CA THR A 157 15.43 4.32 1.42
C THR A 157 14.78 4.93 0.19
N LEU A 158 13.45 4.81 0.06
CA LEU A 158 12.70 5.45 -1.04
C LEU A 158 12.83 6.98 -1.06
N LYS A 159 13.11 7.60 0.09
CA LYS A 159 13.26 9.04 0.27
C LYS A 159 14.68 9.54 0.03
N LEU A 160 15.64 8.66 -0.25
CA LEU A 160 17.00 9.02 -0.63
C LEU A 160 17.06 9.50 -2.08
N ASN A 161 16.31 10.56 -2.39
CA ASN A 161 16.27 11.16 -3.71
C ASN A 161 16.06 12.68 -3.61
N HIS A 162 16.40 13.39 -4.70
CA HIS A 162 16.34 14.84 -4.74
C HIS A 162 14.92 15.40 -4.56
N GLU A 163 13.89 14.72 -5.09
CA GLU A 163 12.49 15.14 -4.97
C GLU A 163 12.05 15.21 -3.50
N TRP A 164 12.43 14.22 -2.68
CA TRP A 164 12.15 14.25 -1.24
C TRP A 164 13.06 15.21 -0.48
N ILE A 165 14.38 15.17 -0.69
CA ILE A 165 15.35 15.99 0.06
C ILE A 165 15.09 17.49 -0.12
N SER A 166 14.67 17.90 -1.33
CA SER A 166 14.28 19.29 -1.62
C SER A 166 12.92 19.69 -1.01
N GLY A 167 12.12 18.74 -0.55
CA GLY A 167 10.74 18.94 -0.09
C GLY A 167 9.70 18.95 -1.21
N ALA A 168 10.09 18.84 -2.47
CA ALA A 168 9.18 18.87 -3.62
C ALA A 168 8.18 17.68 -3.66
N ALA A 169 8.54 16.57 -3.02
CA ALA A 169 7.70 15.38 -2.89
C ALA A 169 6.42 15.61 -2.04
N LEU A 170 6.40 16.65 -1.19
CA LEU A 170 5.24 16.95 -0.36
C LEU A 170 4.09 17.48 -1.22
N TYR A 171 2.86 17.00 -0.96
CA TYR A 171 1.69 17.41 -1.74
C TYR A 171 1.20 18.81 -1.34
N ASP A 172 1.28 19.10 -0.05
CA ASP A 172 0.82 20.33 0.59
C ASP A 172 1.92 20.94 1.47
N GLN A 173 1.71 22.20 1.85
CA GLN A 173 2.56 22.89 2.81
C GLN A 173 2.30 22.36 4.22
N LEU A 174 3.35 22.30 5.03
CA LEU A 174 3.25 21.91 6.43
C LEU A 174 2.91 23.15 7.27
N TRP A 175 1.80 23.12 8.01
CA TRP A 175 1.34 24.25 8.81
C TRP A 175 2.37 24.86 9.79
N LEU A 176 3.32 24.06 10.31
CA LEU A 176 4.40 24.57 11.19
C LEU A 176 5.75 24.75 10.49
N LEU A 177 5.94 24.18 9.31
CA LEU A 177 7.26 24.09 8.66
C LEU A 177 7.19 24.74 7.27
N HIS A 178 7.87 25.86 7.14
CA HIS A 178 7.86 26.65 5.90
C HIS A 178 9.27 26.96 5.41
N GLY A 179 9.38 27.25 4.11
CA GLY A 179 10.63 27.67 3.48
C GLY A 179 11.78 26.70 3.73
N ARG A 180 12.90 27.20 4.25
CA ARG A 180 14.13 26.41 4.47
C ARG A 180 13.96 25.30 5.51
N LEU A 181 12.95 25.36 6.38
CA LEU A 181 12.71 24.30 7.38
C LEU A 181 12.17 23.01 6.75
N VAL A 182 11.54 23.09 5.56
CA VAL A 182 10.95 21.92 4.90
C VAL A 182 12.03 20.91 4.48
N PRO A 183 13.10 21.27 3.74
CA PRO A 183 14.20 20.35 3.44
C PRO A 183 14.83 19.71 4.68
N TRP A 184 15.03 20.48 5.76
CA TRP A 184 15.58 19.94 7.01
C TRP A 184 14.67 18.90 7.66
N ALA A 185 13.36 19.15 7.66
CA ALA A 185 12.38 18.18 8.13
C ALA A 185 12.36 16.91 7.26
N CYS A 186 12.46 17.07 5.94
CA CYS A 186 12.57 15.94 5.01
C CYS A 186 13.83 15.08 5.27
N ILE A 187 14.99 15.72 5.51
CA ILE A 187 16.24 15.03 5.90
C ILE A 187 16.08 14.35 7.25
N TYR A 188 15.46 15.01 8.23
CA TYR A 188 15.20 14.42 9.54
C TYR A 188 14.35 13.15 9.42
N VAL A 189 13.31 13.13 8.58
CA VAL A 189 12.50 11.92 8.35
C VAL A 189 13.35 10.78 7.79
N ILE A 190 14.30 11.05 6.89
CA ILE A 190 15.25 10.02 6.41
C ILE A 190 16.07 9.45 7.57
N VAL A 191 16.63 10.31 8.43
CA VAL A 191 17.41 9.86 9.61
C VAL A 191 16.53 9.07 10.58
N LEU A 192 15.29 9.52 10.80
CA LEU A 192 14.33 8.85 11.65
C LEU A 192 14.04 7.42 11.16
N GLU A 193 13.80 7.27 9.86
CA GLU A 193 13.41 6.01 9.22
C GLU A 193 14.60 5.06 8.97
N LEU A 194 15.80 5.58 8.67
CA LEU A 194 16.98 4.76 8.39
C LEU A 194 17.82 4.42 9.62
N ALA A 195 17.87 5.31 10.62
CA ALA A 195 18.74 5.16 11.78
C ALA A 195 17.95 5.02 13.09
N VAL A 196 17.09 5.98 13.41
CA VAL A 196 16.41 6.04 14.72
C VAL A 196 15.47 4.85 14.93
N VAL A 197 14.82 4.33 13.88
CA VAL A 197 13.95 3.15 13.99
C VAL A 197 14.64 1.95 14.64
N TRP A 198 15.95 1.77 14.43
CA TRP A 198 16.70 0.66 15.00
C TRP A 198 16.87 0.79 16.52
N LEU A 199 16.74 2.00 17.07
CA LEU A 199 16.75 2.25 18.51
C LEU A 199 15.49 1.69 19.20
N LEU A 200 14.45 1.29 18.47
CA LEU A 200 13.34 0.50 19.01
C LEU A 200 13.79 -0.89 19.52
N PHE A 201 14.97 -1.37 19.10
CA PHE A 201 15.59 -2.60 19.63
C PHE A 201 16.60 -2.33 20.74
N ALA A 202 16.80 -1.08 21.16
CA ALA A 202 17.81 -0.73 22.15
C ALA A 202 17.48 -1.32 23.52
N ARG A 203 18.51 -1.81 24.22
CA ARG A 203 18.40 -2.27 25.62
C ARG A 203 18.05 -1.10 26.55
N SER A 204 18.55 0.10 26.25
CA SER A 204 18.30 1.32 27.02
C SER A 204 16.83 1.73 26.95
N ARG A 205 16.17 1.83 28.12
CA ARG A 205 14.79 2.32 28.23
C ARG A 205 14.64 3.72 27.64
N ARG A 206 15.61 4.60 27.90
CA ARG A 206 15.57 6.00 27.45
C ARG A 206 15.60 6.09 25.93
N LEU A 207 16.54 5.39 25.28
CA LEU A 207 16.66 5.40 23.82
C LEU A 207 15.42 4.81 23.14
N PHE A 208 14.88 3.72 23.68
CA PHE A 208 13.64 3.12 23.18
C PHE A 208 12.47 4.12 23.19
N TRP A 209 12.20 4.73 24.34
CA TRP A 209 11.07 5.66 24.49
C TRP A 209 11.26 6.93 23.68
N LEU A 210 12.51 7.41 23.55
CA LEU A 210 12.82 8.56 22.71
C LEU A 210 12.54 8.25 21.23
N ALA A 211 13.00 7.11 20.73
CA ALA A 211 12.76 6.69 19.34
C ALA A 211 11.26 6.50 19.07
N LEU A 212 10.54 5.83 19.99
CA LEU A 212 9.10 5.66 19.89
C LEU A 212 8.35 7.01 19.90
N ALA A 213 8.74 7.94 20.77
CA ALA A 213 8.15 9.27 20.84
C ALA A 213 8.36 10.06 19.53
N GLN A 214 9.56 10.00 18.95
CA GLN A 214 9.84 10.64 17.66
C GLN A 214 8.99 10.06 16.53
N LEU A 215 8.83 8.73 16.47
CA LEU A 215 7.95 8.08 15.49
C LEU A 215 6.48 8.44 15.71
N ALA A 216 6.03 8.51 16.97
CA ALA A 216 4.67 8.91 17.29
C ALA A 216 4.39 10.37 16.87
N VAL A 217 5.31 11.29 17.17
CA VAL A 217 5.22 12.68 16.73
C VAL A 217 5.20 12.76 15.20
N PHE A 218 6.08 12.03 14.51
CA PHE A 218 6.08 11.96 13.04
C PHE A 218 4.71 11.52 12.48
N HIS A 219 4.07 10.51 13.07
CA HIS A 219 2.75 10.05 12.63
C HIS A 219 1.65 11.06 12.94
N LEU A 220 1.72 11.73 14.09
CA LEU A 220 0.80 12.82 14.43
C LEU A 220 0.89 13.96 13.40
N PHE A 221 2.10 14.37 13.02
CA PHE A 221 2.31 15.37 11.97
C PHE A 221 1.87 14.88 10.58
N SER A 222 2.02 13.58 10.31
CA SER A 222 1.64 12.99 9.02
C SER A 222 0.13 12.99 8.77
N PHE A 223 -0.72 13.17 9.79
CA PHE A 223 -2.18 13.22 9.62
C PHE A 223 -2.62 14.25 8.59
N GLU A 224 -2.00 15.44 8.59
CA GLU A 224 -2.33 16.51 7.65
C GLU A 224 -1.95 16.14 6.21
N LEU A 225 -0.78 15.51 6.04
CA LEU A 225 -0.23 15.20 4.71
C LEU A 225 -0.88 13.99 4.03
N VAL A 226 -1.20 12.94 4.80
CA VAL A 226 -1.68 11.65 4.26
C VAL A 226 -3.05 11.23 4.77
N GLY A 227 -3.68 12.05 5.60
CA GLY A 227 -4.95 11.71 6.26
C GLY A 227 -4.77 10.66 7.35
N PHE A 228 -5.90 10.30 7.98
CA PHE A 228 -5.92 9.48 9.18
C PHE A 228 -5.44 8.03 9.00
N PHE A 229 -5.59 7.46 7.80
CA PHE A 229 -5.48 6.01 7.64
C PHE A 229 -4.04 5.51 7.87
N TYR A 230 -3.04 6.21 7.36
CA TYR A 230 -1.64 5.80 7.54
C TYR A 230 -1.15 5.92 8.99
N PRO A 231 -1.27 7.07 9.68
CA PRO A 231 -0.86 7.20 11.07
C PRO A 231 -1.54 6.18 11.99
N MET A 232 -2.85 5.98 11.85
CA MET A 232 -3.60 5.03 12.67
C MET A 232 -3.13 3.59 12.45
N LEU A 233 -2.88 3.20 11.20
CA LEU A 233 -2.28 1.91 10.90
C LEU A 233 -0.91 1.77 11.57
N MET A 234 -0.03 2.77 11.45
CA MET A 234 1.32 2.70 11.99
C MET A 234 1.32 2.66 13.53
N TYR A 235 0.39 3.32 14.21
CA TYR A 235 0.22 3.16 15.66
C TYR A 235 -0.15 1.73 16.05
N LEU A 236 -1.07 1.09 15.31
CA LEU A 236 -1.43 -0.31 15.54
C LEU A 236 -0.24 -1.25 15.30
N LEU A 237 0.57 -1.00 14.28
CA LEU A 237 1.76 -1.80 13.98
C LEU A 237 2.89 -1.56 14.99
N LEU A 238 3.12 -0.32 15.43
CA LEU A 238 4.11 0.02 16.46
C LEU A 238 3.77 -0.56 17.84
N ALA A 239 2.50 -0.89 18.09
CA ALA A 239 2.07 -1.47 19.37
C ALA A 239 2.88 -2.70 19.78
N ILE A 240 3.40 -3.50 18.82
CA ILE A 240 4.25 -4.66 19.15
C ILE A 240 5.46 -4.28 20.00
N PHE A 241 6.08 -3.13 19.73
CA PHE A 241 7.24 -2.67 20.48
C PHE A 241 6.86 -2.26 21.90
N VAL A 242 5.74 -1.56 22.06
CA VAL A 242 5.24 -1.14 23.37
C VAL A 242 4.86 -2.36 24.20
N LEU A 243 4.08 -3.28 23.63
CA LEU A 243 3.60 -4.48 24.31
C LEU A 243 4.76 -5.37 24.79
N ILE A 244 5.79 -5.57 23.95
CA ILE A 244 6.99 -6.29 24.37
C ILE A 244 7.74 -5.53 25.47
N ARG A 245 7.80 -4.20 25.40
CA ARG A 245 8.55 -3.41 26.39
C ARG A 245 7.92 -3.44 27.78
N ILE A 246 6.59 -3.51 27.87
CA ILE A 246 5.85 -3.58 29.12
C ILE A 246 5.68 -5.02 29.64
N ASP A 247 6.04 -6.04 28.85
CA ASP A 247 6.06 -7.45 29.28
C ASP A 247 7.25 -7.71 30.24
N VAL A 248 7.15 -7.21 31.47
CA VAL A 248 8.21 -7.23 32.50
C VAL A 248 8.66 -8.67 32.86
N GLY A 249 7.79 -9.67 32.67
CA GLY A 249 8.06 -11.07 33.02
C GLY A 249 9.04 -11.79 32.09
N ASN A 250 9.27 -11.27 30.88
CA ASN A 250 10.21 -11.84 29.91
C ASN A 250 11.35 -10.84 29.68
N SER A 251 12.47 -11.04 30.37
CA SER A 251 13.72 -10.36 30.02
C SER A 251 14.20 -10.86 28.66
N GLU A 252 13.62 -10.35 27.58
CA GLU A 252 14.00 -10.75 26.24
C GLU A 252 15.44 -10.33 25.96
N VAL A 253 16.26 -11.32 25.56
CA VAL A 253 17.55 -11.05 24.96
C VAL A 253 17.32 -10.20 23.70
N PRO A 254 18.03 -9.06 23.54
CA PRO A 254 17.86 -8.18 22.39
C PRO A 254 17.89 -8.95 21.07
N LEU A 255 17.04 -8.57 20.11
CA LEU A 255 16.90 -9.27 18.83
C LEU A 255 18.26 -9.48 18.15
N TRP A 256 19.08 -8.42 18.08
CA TRP A 256 20.41 -8.49 17.49
C TRP A 256 21.31 -9.53 18.16
N THR A 257 21.32 -9.59 19.50
CA THR A 257 22.08 -10.61 20.22
C THR A 257 21.62 -12.02 19.87
N ARG A 258 20.32 -12.24 19.62
CA ARG A 258 19.81 -13.54 19.16
C ARG A 258 20.19 -13.83 17.71
N VAL A 259 20.15 -12.83 16.83
CA VAL A 259 20.59 -12.97 15.43
C VAL A 259 22.07 -13.34 15.37
N TRP A 260 22.95 -12.57 16.03
CA TRP A 260 24.39 -12.80 16.07
C TRP A 260 24.77 -14.14 16.71
N ARG A 261 23.98 -14.62 17.67
CA ARG A 261 24.18 -15.94 18.29
C ARG A 261 23.51 -17.10 17.53
N GLY A 262 22.92 -16.85 16.36
CA GLY A 262 22.23 -17.86 15.56
C GLY A 262 20.95 -18.43 16.21
N ARG A 263 20.39 -17.72 17.20
CA ARG A 263 19.18 -18.12 17.96
C ARG A 263 17.89 -17.46 17.47
N ALA A 264 17.97 -16.59 16.47
CA ALA A 264 16.79 -15.99 15.85
C ALA A 264 16.05 -17.01 14.97
N SER A 265 14.72 -16.84 14.83
CA SER A 265 13.90 -17.67 13.94
C SER A 265 14.40 -17.55 12.51
N ARG A 266 14.95 -18.64 11.95
CA ARG A 266 15.41 -18.69 10.55
C ARG A 266 14.28 -18.36 9.59
N THR A 267 13.09 -18.93 9.79
CA THR A 267 11.89 -18.64 8.99
C THR A 267 11.54 -17.16 9.06
N GLY A 268 11.68 -16.55 10.23
CA GLY A 268 11.48 -15.12 10.42
C GLY A 268 12.42 -14.25 9.62
N LEU A 269 13.72 -14.57 9.66
CA LEU A 269 14.74 -13.88 8.88
C LEU A 269 14.53 -14.07 7.38
N SER A 270 14.19 -15.29 6.94
CA SER A 270 13.85 -15.56 5.53
C SER A 270 12.65 -14.75 5.07
N PHE A 271 11.61 -14.59 5.90
CA PHE A 271 10.45 -13.78 5.56
C PHE A 271 10.80 -12.29 5.46
N ALA A 272 11.61 -11.77 6.39
CA ALA A 272 12.11 -10.40 6.37
C ALA A 272 13.03 -10.13 5.15
N LEU A 273 13.87 -11.10 4.78
CA LEU A 273 14.68 -11.05 3.58
C LEU A 273 13.79 -11.03 2.32
N ALA A 274 12.78 -11.90 2.24
CA ALA A 274 11.84 -11.92 1.12
C ALA A 274 11.12 -10.57 0.96
N LEU A 275 10.61 -9.98 2.05
CA LEU A 275 10.05 -8.62 2.03
C LEU A 275 11.06 -7.61 1.46
N SER A 276 12.31 -7.68 1.91
CA SER A 276 13.37 -6.76 1.48
C SER A 276 13.72 -6.92 -0.01
N LEU A 277 13.78 -8.15 -0.51
CA LEU A 277 13.99 -8.42 -1.93
C LEU A 277 12.85 -7.86 -2.79
N LEU A 278 11.60 -7.91 -2.32
CA LEU A 278 10.48 -7.26 -3.01
C LEU A 278 10.66 -5.74 -3.11
N GLN A 279 11.28 -5.09 -2.12
CA GLN A 279 11.56 -3.64 -2.18
C GLN A 279 12.64 -3.29 -3.20
N LEU A 280 13.49 -4.26 -3.55
CA LEU A 280 14.53 -4.09 -4.56
C LEU A 280 14.03 -4.37 -5.98
N SER A 281 12.85 -5.00 -6.13
CA SER A 281 12.32 -5.35 -7.46
C SER A 281 12.18 -4.17 -8.42
N PRO A 282 11.80 -2.92 -8.02
CA PRO A 282 11.73 -1.80 -8.97
C PRO A 282 13.06 -1.46 -9.64
N TYR A 283 14.20 -1.79 -9.01
CA TYR A 283 15.54 -1.54 -9.57
C TYR A 283 15.97 -2.60 -10.60
N LEU A 284 15.16 -3.64 -10.80
CA LEU A 284 15.38 -4.63 -11.87
C LEU A 284 14.84 -4.16 -13.22
N TYR A 285 14.02 -3.10 -13.23
CA TYR A 285 13.47 -2.49 -14.43
C TYR A 285 14.36 -1.33 -14.88
N GLY A 286 14.39 -1.08 -16.19
CA GLY A 286 14.98 0.15 -16.72
C GLY A 286 14.16 1.36 -16.26
N GLY A 287 14.84 2.46 -16.00
CA GLY A 287 14.21 3.77 -15.92
C GLY A 287 13.78 4.16 -14.51
N ASP A 288 12.94 5.18 -14.46
CA ASP A 288 12.44 5.74 -13.20
C ASP A 288 11.12 5.09 -12.81
N PRO A 289 11.10 4.20 -11.79
CA PRO A 289 9.89 3.48 -11.41
C PRO A 289 8.78 4.44 -10.98
N ALA A 290 9.11 5.63 -10.44
CA ALA A 290 8.10 6.61 -10.05
C ALA A 290 7.26 7.08 -11.24
N ILE A 291 7.87 7.13 -12.43
CA ILE A 291 7.26 7.55 -13.71
C ILE A 291 6.64 6.35 -14.44
N SER A 292 7.40 5.26 -14.62
CA SER A 292 6.96 4.10 -15.41
C SER A 292 5.93 3.23 -14.69
N GLY A 293 5.92 3.24 -13.35
CA GLY A 293 5.07 2.37 -12.56
C GLY A 293 5.57 0.93 -12.43
N GLU A 294 6.62 0.55 -13.16
CA GLU A 294 7.14 -0.82 -13.19
C GLU A 294 7.72 -1.23 -11.83
N GLY A 295 7.47 -2.48 -11.43
CA GLY A 295 7.88 -3.03 -10.12
C GLY A 295 7.18 -2.43 -8.88
N ARG A 296 6.47 -1.29 -9.00
CA ARG A 296 5.84 -0.61 -7.84
C ARG A 296 4.74 -1.41 -7.16
N LEU A 297 4.17 -2.42 -7.81
CA LEU A 297 3.17 -3.30 -7.19
C LEU A 297 3.77 -4.30 -6.20
N LEU A 298 5.06 -4.60 -6.35
CA LEU A 298 5.74 -5.59 -5.52
C LEU A 298 6.33 -4.97 -4.25
N GLY A 299 6.63 -3.68 -4.28
CA GLY A 299 7.27 -2.95 -3.18
C GLY A 299 6.45 -1.76 -2.65
N LEU A 300 6.96 -1.20 -1.57
CA LEU A 300 6.57 0.09 -1.06
C LEU A 300 6.95 1.17 -2.09
N HIS A 301 6.08 2.14 -2.26
CA HIS A 301 6.28 3.29 -3.15
C HIS A 301 5.65 4.55 -2.53
N MET A 302 5.81 4.69 -1.21
CA MET A 302 5.17 5.74 -0.44
C MET A 302 6.03 7.01 -0.45
N PHE A 303 5.59 8.03 -1.19
CA PHE A 303 6.32 9.29 -1.35
C PHE A 303 7.73 9.12 -1.92
N ASP A 304 7.87 8.22 -2.89
CA ASP A 304 9.07 8.12 -3.72
C ASP A 304 9.29 9.40 -4.52
N ALA A 305 8.25 9.92 -5.19
CA ALA A 305 8.28 11.22 -5.84
C ALA A 305 6.87 11.81 -6.04
N ARG A 306 6.79 13.13 -6.22
CA ARG A 306 5.57 13.80 -6.71
C ARG A 306 5.64 13.85 -8.24
N VAL A 307 4.77 13.08 -8.88
CA VAL A 307 4.72 13.01 -10.36
C VAL A 307 3.62 13.92 -10.88
N ARG A 308 3.89 14.60 -11.99
CA ARG A 308 2.91 15.30 -12.82
C ARG A 308 2.78 14.55 -14.13
N CYS A 309 1.56 14.50 -14.67
CA CYS A 309 1.27 13.83 -15.91
C CYS A 309 0.33 14.64 -16.79
N ARG A 310 0.48 14.46 -18.10
CA ARG A 310 -0.43 14.89 -19.16
C ARG A 310 -0.78 13.65 -19.94
N GLY A 311 -2.00 13.15 -19.77
CA GLY A 311 -2.46 12.01 -20.53
C GLY A 311 -3.84 12.27 -21.10
N LEU A 312 -4.01 11.84 -22.35
CA LEU A 312 -5.22 12.02 -23.13
C LEU A 312 -5.42 10.80 -24.03
N ALA A 313 -6.67 10.58 -24.42
CA ALA A 313 -7.03 9.64 -25.47
C ALA A 313 -7.64 10.42 -26.64
N VAL A 314 -7.12 10.25 -27.85
CA VAL A 314 -7.72 10.82 -29.06
C VAL A 314 -8.66 9.78 -29.66
N ALA A 315 -9.95 9.87 -29.32
CA ALA A 315 -10.96 8.97 -29.82
C ALA A 315 -11.32 9.29 -31.28
N ARG A 316 -11.58 8.25 -32.06
CA ARG A 316 -12.10 8.28 -33.43
C ARG A 316 -13.44 7.56 -33.47
N ASN A 317 -14.45 8.18 -34.07
CA ASN A 317 -15.72 7.50 -34.37
C ASN A 317 -15.67 6.84 -35.77
N GLN A 318 -16.76 6.17 -36.14
CA GLN A 318 -16.88 5.52 -37.45
C GLN A 318 -16.85 6.49 -38.64
N LEU A 319 -17.16 7.78 -38.41
CA LEU A 319 -17.11 8.84 -39.42
C LEU A 319 -15.72 9.50 -39.52
N GLY A 320 -14.73 9.03 -38.77
CA GLY A 320 -13.38 9.60 -38.73
C GLY A 320 -13.26 10.90 -37.92
N GLN A 321 -14.33 11.35 -37.25
CA GLN A 321 -14.27 12.51 -36.37
C GLN A 321 -13.40 12.20 -35.16
N LYS A 322 -12.61 13.19 -34.72
CA LYS A 322 -11.71 13.08 -33.57
C LYS A 322 -12.24 13.83 -32.36
N ARG A 323 -12.05 13.27 -31.16
CA ARG A 323 -12.36 13.94 -29.89
C ARG A 323 -11.31 13.59 -28.84
N GLU A 324 -10.78 14.60 -28.18
CA GLU A 324 -9.93 14.40 -27.01
C GLU A 324 -10.76 13.99 -25.79
N LEU A 325 -10.34 12.92 -25.12
CA LEU A 325 -10.91 12.43 -23.88
C LEU A 325 -9.82 12.43 -22.81
N ARG A 326 -10.19 12.78 -21.58
CA ARG A 326 -9.28 12.78 -20.43
C ARG A 326 -9.92 12.05 -19.26
N PRO A 327 -9.14 11.30 -18.46
CA PRO A 327 -9.68 10.64 -17.28
C PRO A 327 -10.17 11.70 -16.27
N SER A 328 -11.37 11.47 -15.74
CA SER A 328 -11.94 12.36 -14.73
C SER A 328 -11.06 12.41 -13.48
N ARG A 329 -11.12 13.50 -12.71
CA ARG A 329 -10.42 13.58 -11.41
C ARG A 329 -10.87 12.45 -10.47
N LYS A 330 -12.16 12.10 -10.50
CA LYS A 330 -12.72 10.99 -9.72
C LYS A 330 -12.08 9.64 -10.07
N PHE A 331 -11.83 9.39 -11.37
CA PHE A 331 -11.18 8.15 -11.82
C PHE A 331 -9.74 8.02 -11.31
N ARG A 332 -9.03 9.14 -11.15
CA ARG A 332 -7.63 9.18 -10.69
C ARG A 332 -7.43 9.05 -9.17
N ARG A 333 -8.47 9.36 -8.38
CA ARG A 333 -8.63 9.21 -6.91
C ARG A 333 -7.55 9.83 -6.00
N SER A 334 -6.27 9.61 -6.23
CA SER A 334 -5.17 10.18 -5.46
C SER A 334 -4.08 10.74 -6.38
N THR A 335 -3.30 11.70 -5.88
CA THR A 335 -2.12 12.24 -6.59
C THR A 335 -1.14 11.13 -7.00
N ARG A 336 -1.09 10.02 -6.26
CA ARG A 336 -0.20 8.88 -6.51
C ARG A 336 -0.65 7.99 -7.66
N MET A 337 -1.96 7.76 -7.79
CA MET A 337 -2.53 6.94 -8.86
C MET A 337 -2.82 7.78 -10.11
N GLY A 338 -2.84 9.10 -9.98
CA GLY A 338 -3.23 9.99 -11.08
C GLY A 338 -2.32 9.96 -12.29
N CYS A 339 -1.08 9.49 -12.15
CA CYS A 339 -0.10 9.35 -13.23
C CYS A 339 0.33 7.90 -13.47
N ASP A 340 -0.37 6.94 -12.87
CA ASP A 340 -0.08 5.52 -13.02
C ASP A 340 -0.48 5.04 -14.43
N PRO A 341 0.43 4.45 -15.23
CA PRO A 341 0.12 4.00 -16.58
C PRO A 341 -1.02 2.98 -16.67
N ASN A 342 -1.17 2.10 -15.68
CA ASN A 342 -2.28 1.16 -15.67
C ASN A 342 -3.63 1.90 -15.57
N ILE A 343 -3.72 3.01 -14.85
CA ILE A 343 -4.95 3.81 -14.79
C ILE A 343 -5.31 4.34 -16.18
N TYR A 344 -4.35 4.84 -16.96
CA TYR A 344 -4.59 5.33 -18.32
C TYR A 344 -4.97 4.21 -19.30
N ILE A 345 -4.36 3.03 -19.18
CA ILE A 345 -4.73 1.83 -19.95
C ILE A 345 -6.18 1.41 -19.65
N GLN A 346 -6.58 1.37 -18.37
CA GLN A 346 -7.95 1.02 -18.00
C GLN A 346 -8.95 2.10 -18.46
N PHE A 347 -8.58 3.39 -18.36
CA PHE A 347 -9.39 4.49 -18.88
C PHE A 347 -9.66 4.32 -20.38
N ALA A 348 -8.62 4.09 -21.19
CA ALA A 348 -8.74 3.84 -22.62
C ALA A 348 -9.64 2.63 -22.93
N ARG A 349 -9.43 1.51 -22.23
CA ARG A 349 -10.26 0.31 -22.36
C ARG A 349 -11.74 0.58 -22.07
N ASN A 350 -12.04 1.46 -21.13
CA ASN A 350 -13.42 1.84 -20.80
C ASN A 350 -14.09 2.71 -21.89
N GLN A 351 -13.32 3.36 -22.77
CA GLN A 351 -13.86 4.17 -23.86
C GLN A 351 -14.13 3.37 -25.14
N CYS A 352 -13.45 2.25 -25.36
CA CYS A 352 -13.63 1.45 -26.56
C CYS A 352 -15.07 0.96 -26.73
N GLY A 353 -15.70 1.32 -27.85
CA GLY A 353 -17.09 0.97 -28.15
C GLY A 353 -18.14 1.76 -27.35
N ARG A 354 -17.73 2.71 -26.51
CA ARG A 354 -18.64 3.57 -25.74
C ARG A 354 -19.32 4.58 -26.67
N GLU A 355 -20.59 4.84 -26.41
CA GLU A 355 -21.33 5.90 -27.09
C GLU A 355 -21.16 7.21 -26.33
N ILE A 356 -20.77 8.26 -27.06
CA ILE A 356 -20.53 9.59 -26.51
C ILE A 356 -21.51 10.56 -27.17
N GLU A 357 -22.27 11.27 -26.36
CA GLU A 357 -23.25 12.25 -26.81
C GLU A 357 -22.62 13.28 -27.76
N GLY A 358 -23.26 13.48 -28.91
CA GLY A 358 -22.80 14.37 -29.98
C GLY A 358 -21.58 13.89 -30.78
N PHE A 359 -20.97 12.75 -30.42
CA PHE A 359 -19.80 12.18 -31.11
C PHE A 359 -20.08 10.79 -31.70
N GLY A 360 -21.06 10.06 -31.16
CA GLY A 360 -21.36 8.69 -31.55
C GLY A 360 -20.44 7.67 -30.88
N ARG A 361 -20.40 6.46 -31.44
CA ARG A 361 -19.66 5.33 -30.88
C ARG A 361 -18.16 5.45 -31.17
N VAL A 362 -17.34 5.29 -30.13
CA VAL A 362 -15.88 5.21 -30.25
C VAL A 362 -15.50 3.93 -31.00
N ALA A 363 -14.97 4.10 -32.20
CA ALA A 363 -14.49 3.00 -33.04
C ALA A 363 -13.05 2.63 -32.68
N ASP A 364 -12.22 3.64 -32.42
CA ASP A 364 -10.81 3.47 -32.07
C ASP A 364 -10.30 4.67 -31.26
N LEU A 365 -9.12 4.56 -30.64
CA LEU A 365 -8.46 5.68 -29.98
C LEU A 365 -6.94 5.54 -29.95
N ASP A 366 -6.24 6.67 -29.96
CA ASP A 366 -4.81 6.75 -29.63
C ASP A 366 -4.66 7.16 -28.17
N LEU A 367 -3.73 6.54 -27.44
CA LEU A 367 -3.48 6.81 -26.03
C LEU A 367 -2.09 7.41 -25.86
N GLU A 368 -2.03 8.57 -25.20
CA GLU A 368 -0.79 9.25 -24.87
C GLU A 368 -0.70 9.52 -23.37
N LEU A 369 0.49 9.33 -22.81
CA LEU A 369 0.82 9.70 -21.43
C LEU A 369 2.25 10.23 -21.36
N ASP A 370 2.37 11.50 -21.03
CA ASP A 370 3.62 12.14 -20.63
C ASP A 370 3.63 12.31 -19.11
N SER A 371 4.76 12.03 -18.48
CA SER A 371 4.95 12.15 -17.04
C SER A 371 6.31 12.76 -16.70
N ARG A 372 6.43 13.38 -15.52
CA ARG A 372 7.72 13.86 -14.97
C ARG A 372 7.63 14.03 -13.46
N LYS A 373 8.75 14.00 -12.74
CA LYS A 373 8.78 14.47 -11.34
C LYS A 373 8.63 15.98 -11.30
N VAL A 374 8.25 16.55 -10.15
CA VAL A 374 8.11 18.01 -10.04
C VAL A 374 9.45 18.70 -10.20
N THR A 375 10.55 18.12 -9.71
CA THR A 375 11.89 18.69 -9.87
C THR A 375 12.47 18.56 -11.27
N ASP A 376 11.91 17.68 -12.12
CA ASP A 376 12.45 17.47 -13.46
C ASP A 376 11.98 18.57 -14.42
N GLY A 377 12.90 19.08 -15.25
CA GLY A 377 12.57 20.13 -16.23
C GLY A 377 11.85 19.62 -17.48
N LEU A 378 12.08 18.35 -17.86
CA LEU A 378 11.58 17.75 -19.09
C LEU A 378 10.43 16.78 -18.82
N TRP A 379 9.58 16.56 -19.83
CA TRP A 379 8.55 15.54 -19.83
C TRP A 379 9.09 14.26 -20.47
N THR A 380 8.78 13.12 -19.87
CA THR A 380 9.06 11.77 -20.35
C THR A 380 7.81 11.18 -20.97
N ARG A 381 7.89 10.72 -22.23
CA ARG A 381 6.80 9.99 -22.90
C ARG A 381 6.76 8.57 -22.35
N VAL A 382 5.70 8.25 -21.62
CA VAL A 382 5.51 6.92 -21.00
C VAL A 382 4.66 6.01 -21.87
N ILE A 383 3.58 6.54 -22.45
CA ILE A 383 2.71 5.82 -23.39
C ILE A 383 2.60 6.66 -24.66
N ASP A 384 2.88 6.03 -25.80
CA ASP A 384 2.53 6.52 -27.14
C ASP A 384 1.99 5.34 -27.95
N HIS A 385 0.67 5.18 -27.97
CA HIS A 385 0.06 3.99 -28.57
C HIS A 385 -1.11 4.33 -29.47
N GLN A 386 -1.00 3.93 -30.73
CA GLN A 386 -2.03 4.13 -31.73
C GLN A 386 -2.92 2.89 -31.86
N GLY A 387 -4.20 3.11 -32.16
CA GLY A 387 -5.11 1.98 -32.45
C GLY A 387 -5.45 1.13 -31.23
N PHE A 388 -5.59 1.73 -30.05
CA PHE A 388 -5.72 1.02 -28.77
C PHE A 388 -6.92 0.05 -28.76
N CYS A 389 -8.05 0.40 -29.37
CA CYS A 389 -9.22 -0.48 -29.32
C CYS A 389 -9.05 -1.74 -30.18
N GLN A 390 -8.19 -1.68 -31.20
CA GLN A 390 -7.87 -2.81 -32.06
C GLN A 390 -6.75 -3.67 -31.46
N ARG A 391 -5.74 -3.01 -30.89
CA ARG A 391 -4.60 -3.66 -30.23
C ARG A 391 -4.45 -3.11 -28.80
N PRO A 392 -5.22 -3.62 -27.83
CA PRO A 392 -5.19 -3.11 -26.47
C PRO A 392 -3.86 -3.44 -25.79
N LEU A 393 -3.34 -2.48 -25.03
CA LEU A 393 -2.17 -2.70 -24.18
C LEU A 393 -2.54 -3.52 -22.94
N ARG A 394 -1.54 -4.25 -22.44
CA ARG A 394 -1.57 -4.92 -21.14
C ARG A 394 -0.38 -4.44 -20.33
N PHE A 395 -0.66 -3.94 -19.14
CA PHE A 395 0.37 -3.61 -18.17
C PHE A 395 0.81 -4.89 -17.47
N ASP A 396 2.10 -5.21 -17.49
CA ASP A 396 2.69 -6.30 -16.71
C ASP A 396 3.50 -5.69 -15.55
N PRO A 397 3.22 -6.07 -14.28
CA PRO A 397 3.94 -5.53 -13.15
C PRO A 397 5.23 -6.28 -12.80
N ILE A 398 5.50 -7.41 -13.49
CA ILE A 398 6.62 -8.31 -13.23
C ILE A 398 7.62 -8.27 -14.40
N VAL A 399 7.16 -8.09 -15.63
CA VAL A 399 8.01 -8.06 -16.83
C VAL A 399 8.06 -6.64 -17.39
N PRO A 400 9.21 -6.18 -17.92
CA PRO A 400 9.28 -4.90 -18.62
C PRO A 400 8.26 -4.82 -19.75
N ASN A 401 7.56 -3.70 -19.83
CA ASN A 401 6.54 -3.45 -20.82
C ASN A 401 7.19 -2.94 -22.12
N ASP A 402 7.03 -3.69 -23.20
CA ASP A 402 7.65 -3.40 -24.50
C ASP A 402 7.12 -2.13 -25.18
N TRP A 403 5.91 -1.72 -24.83
CA TRP A 403 5.24 -0.53 -25.35
C TRP A 403 5.64 0.77 -24.64
N MET A 404 6.42 0.72 -23.55
CA MET A 404 6.93 1.93 -22.91
C MET A 404 8.05 2.53 -23.75
N VAL A 405 7.90 3.83 -24.08
CA VAL A 405 8.83 4.54 -24.98
C VAL A 405 10.18 4.82 -24.29
N GLU A 406 10.17 5.14 -23.00
CA GLU A 406 11.39 5.38 -22.21
C GLU A 406 11.71 4.19 -21.31
N ARG A 407 12.99 3.80 -21.27
CA ARG A 407 13.59 2.83 -20.35
C ARG A 407 14.83 3.40 -19.72
#